data_AF-A0A519CA36-F1
#
_entry.id   AF-A0A519CA36-F1
#
_cell.length_a   1.000
_cell.length_b   1.000
_cell.length_c   1.000
_cell.angle_alpha   90.00
_cell.angle_beta   90.00
_cell.angle_gamma   90.00
#
_symmetry.space_group_name_H-M   'P 1'
#
loop_
_entity.id
_entity.type
_entity.pdbx_description
1 polymer ?
#
loop_
_entity_poly.entity_id
_entity_poly.type
_entity_poly.pdbx_seq_one_letter_code
_entity_poly.pdbx_strand_id
1 'polypeptide(L)'
;MMDIVISMGLTGAMLAMLGMGLLISYYGSSKTRNVGLLFLVVGIGLAYYITSIDDSPIHFGNAFIAFIGGMLGGIIGIIIFLVAIIKS
;
A
#
# COMPACT_ATOMS: atom_id res chain seq x y z
N MET A 1 -11.34 7.66 -19.30
CA MET A 1 -10.06 7.00 -19.01
C MET A 1 -9.37 7.79 -17.90
N MET A 2 -9.02 7.13 -16.80
CA MET A 2 -8.18 7.71 -15.74
C MET A 2 -6.75 7.91 -16.26
N ASP A 3 -6.08 8.97 -15.83
CA ASP A 3 -4.65 9.12 -16.09
C ASP A 3 -3.87 7.97 -15.43
N ILE A 4 -2.88 7.42 -16.12
CA ILE A 4 -2.09 6.27 -15.66
C ILE A 4 -1.38 6.55 -14.33
N VAL A 5 -0.88 7.77 -14.12
CA VAL A 5 -0.20 8.16 -12.88
C VAL A 5 -1.18 8.17 -11.72
N ILE A 6 -2.41 8.67 -11.97
CA ILE A 6 -3.48 8.69 -10.97
C ILE A 6 -3.94 7.26 -10.65
N SER A 7 -4.14 6.41 -11.66
CA SER A 7 -4.51 5.00 -11.49
C SER A 7 -3.48 4.22 -10.67
N MET A 8 -2.19 4.36 -11.02
CA MET A 8 -1.10 3.69 -10.30
C MET A 8 -0.93 4.23 -8.87
N GLY A 9 -1.07 5.54 -8.67
CA GLY A 9 -1.01 6.16 -7.35
C GLY A 9 -2.16 5.72 -6.43
N LEU A 10 -3.40 5.69 -6.95
CA LEU A 10 -4.57 5.21 -6.21
C LEU A 10 -4.47 3.72 -5.89
N THR A 11 -3.93 2.91 -6.81
CA THR A 11 -3.68 1.49 -6.58
C THR A 11 -2.65 1.29 -5.46
N GLY A 12 -1.58 2.09 -5.42
CA GLY A 12 -0.62 2.08 -4.31
C GLY A 12 -1.24 2.45 -2.97
N ALA A 13 -2.07 3.51 -2.95
CA ALA A 13 -2.79 3.93 -1.74
C ALA A 13 -3.77 2.84 -1.24
N MET A 14 -4.51 2.22 -2.16
CA MET A 14 -5.39 1.09 -1.88
C MET A 14 -4.62 -0.09 -1.26
N LEU A 15 -3.50 -0.50 -1.87
CA LEU A 15 -2.66 -1.59 -1.35
C LEU A 15 -2.12 -1.28 0.05
N ALA A 16 -1.66 -0.05 0.29
CA ALA A 16 -1.18 0.38 1.60
C ALA A 16 -2.30 0.39 2.65
N MET A 17 -3.49 0.87 2.31
CA MET A 17 -4.66 0.88 3.20
C MET A 17 -5.13 -0.53 3.52
N LEU A 18 -5.16 -1.43 2.55
CA LEU A 18 -5.51 -2.83 2.77
C LEU A 18 -4.45 -3.55 3.61
N GLY A 19 -3.18 -3.39 3.27
CA GLY A 19 -2.07 -4.01 4.01
C GLY A 19 -1.99 -3.55 5.46
N MET A 20 -1.95 -2.23 5.69
CA MET A 20 -1.91 -1.68 7.04
C MET A 20 -3.23 -1.90 7.78
N GLY A 21 -4.37 -1.79 7.09
CA GLY A 21 -5.68 -2.09 7.67
C GLY A 21 -5.76 -3.51 8.20
N LEU A 22 -5.24 -4.50 7.47
CA LEU A 22 -5.17 -5.90 7.92
C LEU A 22 -4.29 -6.01 9.17
N LEU A 23 -3.07 -5.46 9.13
CA LEU A 23 -2.13 -5.55 10.25
C LEU A 23 -2.68 -4.86 11.51
N ILE A 24 -3.27 -3.68 11.39
CA ILE A 24 -3.84 -2.93 12.51
C ILE A 24 -5.12 -3.63 13.02
N SER A 25 -5.94 -4.19 12.13
CA SER A 25 -7.15 -4.90 12.55
C SER A 25 -6.83 -6.20 13.30
N TYR A 26 -5.73 -6.86 12.95
CA TYR A 26 -5.30 -8.11 13.57
C TYR A 26 -4.46 -7.90 14.84
N TYR A 27 -3.45 -7.02 14.80
CA TYR A 27 -2.52 -6.80 15.91
C TYR A 27 -2.85 -5.59 16.78
N GLY A 28 -3.83 -4.76 16.40
CA GLY A 28 -4.18 -3.54 17.12
C GLY A 28 -4.95 -3.79 18.42
N SER A 29 -4.74 -2.90 19.40
CA SER A 29 -5.58 -2.79 20.60
C SER A 29 -7.03 -2.44 20.23
N SER A 30 -7.98 -2.67 21.13
CA SER A 30 -9.43 -2.50 20.87
C SER A 30 -9.79 -1.18 20.18
N LYS A 31 -9.12 -0.06 20.51
CA LYS A 31 -9.38 1.24 19.87
C LYS A 31 -8.72 1.38 18.49
N THR A 32 -7.50 0.86 18.31
CA THR A 32 -6.80 0.96 17.02
C THR A 32 -7.30 -0.04 16.01
N ARG A 33 -7.83 -1.19 16.47
CA ARG A 33 -8.46 -2.20 15.61
C ARG A 33 -9.60 -1.64 14.77
N ASN A 34 -10.44 -0.76 15.34
CA ASN A 34 -11.53 -0.12 14.60
C ASN A 34 -11.03 0.80 13.48
N VAL A 35 -9.88 1.47 13.69
CA VAL A 35 -9.23 2.25 12.64
C VAL A 35 -8.70 1.33 11.54
N GLY A 36 -8.12 0.18 11.91
CA GLY A 36 -7.72 -0.86 10.95
C GLY A 36 -8.89 -1.34 10.09
N LEU A 37 -10.04 -1.62 10.71
CA LEU A 37 -11.26 -1.99 9.98
C LEU A 37 -11.76 -0.88 9.05
N LEU A 38 -11.71 0.39 9.48
CA LEU A 38 -12.05 1.53 8.63
C LEU A 38 -11.11 1.61 7.41
N PHE A 39 -9.81 1.40 7.61
CA PHE A 39 -8.82 1.33 6.53
C PHE A 39 -9.13 0.20 5.54
N LEU A 40 -9.60 -0.96 6.02
CA LEU A 40 -10.02 -2.05 5.14
C LEU A 40 -11.25 -1.68 4.31
N VAL A 41 -12.28 -1.07 4.92
CA VAL A 41 -13.49 -0.66 4.22
C VAL A 41 -13.18 0.40 3.16
N VAL A 42 -12.38 1.40 3.51
CA VAL A 42 -11.95 2.45 2.57
C VAL A 42 -11.09 1.85 1.45
N GLY A 43 -10.17 0.94 1.77
CA GLY A 43 -9.34 0.25 0.79
C GLY A 43 -10.18 -0.59 -0.20
N ILE A 44 -11.21 -1.30 0.27
CA ILE A 44 -12.13 -2.05 -0.59
C ILE A 44 -12.95 -1.09 -1.47
N GLY A 45 -13.42 0.03 -0.91
CA GLY A 45 -14.13 1.06 -1.68
C GLY A 45 -13.26 1.66 -2.79
N LEU A 46 -11.98 1.91 -2.50
CA LEU A 46 -10.98 2.33 -3.48
C LEU A 46 -10.74 1.27 -4.56
N ALA A 47 -10.65 0.00 -4.19
CA ALA A 47 -10.51 -1.10 -5.14
C ALA A 47 -11.67 -1.13 -6.13
N TYR A 48 -12.91 -1.07 -5.62
CA TYR A 48 -14.11 -1.01 -6.45
C TYR A 48 -14.10 0.19 -7.40
N TYR A 49 -13.77 1.38 -6.88
CA TYR A 49 -13.70 2.60 -7.67
C TYR A 49 -12.69 2.50 -8.81
N ILE A 50 -11.47 2.03 -8.52
CA ILE A 50 -10.42 1.86 -9.54
C ILE A 50 -10.89 0.87 -10.61
N THR A 51 -11.40 -0.30 -10.22
CA THR A 51 -11.88 -1.31 -11.18
C THR A 51 -13.07 -0.85 -12.01
N SER A 52 -13.87 0.11 -11.51
CA SER A 52 -15.03 0.64 -12.25
C SER A 52 -14.67 1.69 -13.30
N ILE A 53 -13.48 2.30 -13.21
CA ILE A 53 -13.05 3.41 -14.06
C ILE A 53 -11.86 3.03 -14.95
N ASP A 54 -11.07 2.05 -14.52
CA ASP A 54 -9.90 1.55 -15.22
C ASP A 54 -9.95 0.01 -15.27
N ASP A 55 -10.21 -0.52 -16.47
CA ASP A 55 -10.45 -1.95 -16.72
C ASP A 55 -9.16 -2.67 -17.16
N SER A 56 -8.01 -2.00 -17.09
CA SER A 56 -6.74 -2.53 -17.56
C SER A 56 -5.97 -3.23 -16.43
N PRO A 57 -5.91 -4.58 -16.41
CA PRO A 57 -5.20 -5.34 -15.37
C PRO A 57 -3.68 -5.08 -15.35
N ILE A 58 -3.13 -4.50 -16.43
CA ILE A 58 -1.71 -4.15 -16.56
C ILE A 58 -1.33 -3.04 -15.58
N HIS A 59 -2.22 -2.05 -15.35
CA HIS A 59 -1.93 -0.94 -14.43
C HIS A 59 -1.88 -1.41 -12.98
N PHE A 60 -2.78 -2.32 -12.59
CA PHE A 60 -2.75 -2.95 -11.28
C PHE A 60 -1.45 -3.75 -11.06
N GLY A 61 -1.08 -4.61 -12.02
CA GLY A 61 0.13 -5.43 -11.92
C GLY A 61 1.41 -4.59 -11.80
N ASN A 62 1.52 -3.55 -12.62
CA ASN A 62 2.67 -2.63 -12.57
C ASN A 62 2.73 -1.86 -11.25
N ALA A 63 1.59 -1.36 -10.75
CA ALA A 63 1.52 -0.67 -9.47
C ALA A 63 1.85 -1.62 -8.29
N PHE A 64 1.42 -2.87 -8.35
CA PHE A 64 1.71 -3.88 -7.32
C PHE A 64 3.21 -4.21 -7.25
N ILE A 65 3.85 -4.43 -8.41
CA ILE A 65 5.30 -4.65 -8.48
C ILE A 65 6.07 -3.42 -7.97
N ALA A 66 5.64 -2.22 -8.37
CA ALA A 66 6.23 -0.97 -7.90
C ALA A 66 6.08 -0.80 -6.37
N PHE A 67 4.92 -1.17 -5.82
CA PHE A 67 4.68 -1.15 -4.38
C PHE A 67 5.63 -2.10 -3.63
N ILE A 68 5.74 -3.37 -4.05
CA ILE A 68 6.66 -4.32 -3.42
C ILE A 68 8.11 -3.87 -3.57
N GLY A 69 8.51 -3.42 -4.75
CA GLY A 69 9.85 -2.91 -5.01
C GLY A 69 10.20 -1.70 -4.14
N GLY A 70 9.26 -0.75 -3.98
CA GLY A 70 9.42 0.41 -3.12
C GLY A 70 9.55 0.02 -1.64
N MET A 71 8.72 -0.92 -1.17
CA MET A 71 8.78 -1.42 0.21
C MET A 71 10.12 -2.12 0.49
N LEU A 72 10.54 -3.05 -0.37
CA LEU A 72 11.83 -3.75 -0.22
C LEU A 72 13.01 -2.78 -0.31
N GLY A 73 12.99 -1.86 -1.27
CA GLY A 73 14.02 -0.83 -1.42
C GLY A 73 14.14 0.05 -0.19
N GLY A 74 13.01 0.47 0.40
CA GLY A 74 13.00 1.24 1.64
C GLY A 74 13.60 0.47 2.83
N ILE A 75 13.21 -0.79 3.01
CA ILE A 75 13.76 -1.65 4.08
C ILE A 75 15.27 -1.84 3.91
N ILE A 76 15.73 -2.19 2.70
CA ILE A 76 17.15 -2.39 2.41
C ILE A 76 17.93 -1.10 2.62
N GLY A 77 17.40 0.04 2.18
CA GLY A 77 18.02 1.36 2.36
C GLY A 77 18.22 1.71 3.84
N ILE A 78 17.20 1.46 4.68
CA ILE A 78 17.30 1.67 6.14
C ILE A 78 18.39 0.77 6.73
N ILE A 79 18.44 -0.51 6.34
CA ILE A 79 19.46 -1.45 6.84
C ILE A 79 20.87 -0.98 6.49
N ILE A 80 21.12 -0.62 5.22
CA ILE A 80 22.43 -0.14 4.77
C ILE A 80 22.84 1.13 5.54
N PHE A 81 21.91 2.07 5.70
CA PHE A 81 22.14 3.30 6.44
C PHE A 81 22.51 3.03 7.91
N LEU A 82 21.77 2.15 8.58
CA LEU A 82 22.07 1.76 9.96
C LEU A 82 23.45 1.11 10.09
N VAL A 83 23.82 0.21 9.17
CA VAL A 83 25.15 -0.42 9.15
C VAL A 83 26.26 0.61 8.97
N ALA A 84 26.04 1.62 8.12
CA ALA A 84 27.02 2.67 7.89
C ALA A 84 27.29 3.52 9.14
N ILE A 85 26.24 3.87 9.90
CA ILE A 85 26.39 4.65 11.15
C ILE A 85 27.03 3.80 12.26
N ILE A 86 26.65 2.53 12.41
CA ILE A 86 27.22 1.65 13.46
C ILE A 86 28.72 1.40 13.25
N LYS A 87 29.17 1.37 11.98
CA LYS A 87 30.58 1.17 11.63
C LYS A 87 31.41 2.46 11.53
N SER A 88 30.78 3.62 11.67
CA SER A 88 31.47 4.92 11.72
C SER A 88 31.96 5.22 13.13
#